data_AF-A0A945Z2S7-F1
#
_entry.id   AF-A0A945Z2S7-F1
#
_cell.length_a   1.000
_cell.length_b   1.000
_cell.length_c   1.000
_cell.angle_alpha   90.00
_cell.angle_beta   90.00
_cell.angle_gamma   90.00
#
_symmetry.space_group_name_H-M   'P 1'
#
loop_
_entity.id
_entity.type
_entity.pdbx_description
1 polymer ?
#
loop_
_entity_poly.entity_id
_entity_poly.type
_entity_poly.pdbx_seq_one_letter_code
_entity_poly.pdbx_strand_id
1 'polypeptide(L)'
;MTVLLCETKSGNCTGIGFGGFLLNEGKIGEYDLERALRHQRVEHVAIGALAVREKYLSERQLCDIKGYQRERGGLFGEIAIELGLLCEGGVNALLTMQQENNRRIGEILVMFGAVSRDDMEYHLQTFHA
;
A
#
# COMPACT_ATOMS: atom_id res chain seq x y z
N MET A 1 -2.35 30.44 -28.87
CA MET A 1 -2.85 29.98 -27.56
C MET A 1 -3.98 29.02 -27.82
N THR A 2 -3.68 27.72 -27.87
CA THR A 2 -4.72 26.68 -27.84
C THR A 2 -4.17 25.58 -26.97
N VAL A 3 -4.49 25.62 -25.69
CA VAL A 3 -4.26 24.49 -24.80
C VAL A 3 -5.30 23.44 -25.16
N LEU A 4 -4.83 22.34 -25.73
CA LEU A 4 -5.60 21.15 -25.97
C LEU A 4 -5.99 20.60 -24.59
N LEU A 5 -7.27 20.72 -24.22
CA LEU A 5 -7.84 20.04 -23.07
C LEU A 5 -7.74 18.54 -23.34
N CYS A 6 -6.80 17.89 -22.67
CA CYS A 6 -6.73 16.43 -22.66
C CYS A 6 -7.85 15.95 -21.74
N GLU A 7 -9.00 15.63 -22.31
CA GLU A 7 -10.08 14.93 -21.61
C GLU A 7 -9.68 13.47 -21.42
N THR A 8 -9.05 13.14 -20.30
CA THR A 8 -8.85 11.73 -19.92
C THR A 8 -10.08 11.22 -19.19
N LYS A 9 -11.13 10.91 -19.96
CA LYS A 9 -12.15 9.94 -19.53
C LYS A 9 -11.48 8.56 -19.47
N SER A 10 -10.94 8.20 -18.32
CA SER A 10 -10.49 6.83 -18.05
C SER A 10 -11.67 6.00 -17.54
N GLY A 11 -12.55 5.61 -18.47
CA GLY A 11 -13.42 4.47 -18.26
C GLY A 11 -12.63 3.20 -18.55
N ASN A 12 -12.24 2.46 -17.51
CA ASN A 12 -11.91 1.05 -17.62
C ASN A 12 -12.26 0.33 -16.32
N CYS A 13 -13.10 -0.69 -16.45
CA CYS A 13 -13.61 -1.55 -15.41
C CYS A 13 -12.47 -2.41 -14.84
N THR A 14 -11.75 -1.85 -13.88
CA THR A 14 -10.84 -2.53 -12.96
C THR A 14 -11.29 -2.06 -11.59
N GLY A 15 -11.57 -2.98 -10.66
CA GLY A 15 -12.16 -2.68 -9.35
C GLY A 15 -11.67 -1.36 -8.80
N ILE A 16 -12.55 -0.36 -8.77
CA ILE A 16 -12.18 1.00 -8.37
C ILE A 16 -11.75 0.90 -6.91
N GLY A 17 -10.46 1.08 -6.63
CA GLY A 17 -9.97 1.09 -5.25
C GLY A 17 -10.65 2.21 -4.46
N PHE A 18 -10.72 2.07 -3.13
CA PHE A 18 -11.47 3.01 -2.27
C PHE A 18 -11.16 4.50 -2.53
N GLY A 19 -9.89 4.85 -2.80
CA GLY A 19 -9.53 6.23 -3.17
C GLY A 19 -10.16 6.70 -4.48
N GLY A 20 -10.24 5.85 -5.50
CA GLY A 20 -10.94 6.16 -6.75
C GLY A 20 -12.46 6.23 -6.58
N PHE A 21 -13.01 5.46 -5.64
CA PHE A 21 -14.44 5.52 -5.31
C PHE A 21 -14.79 6.89 -4.71
N LEU A 22 -13.99 7.37 -3.75
CA LEU A 22 -14.16 8.71 -3.17
C LEU A 22 -14.03 9.84 -4.21
N LEU A 23 -13.13 9.67 -5.18
CA LEU A 23 -12.98 10.62 -6.29
C LEU A 23 -14.24 10.64 -7.17
N ASN A 24 -14.79 9.47 -7.51
CA ASN A 24 -16.00 9.36 -8.31
C ASN A 24 -17.24 9.93 -7.60
N GLU A 25 -17.32 9.76 -6.29
CA GLU A 25 -18.37 10.34 -5.43
C GLU A 25 -18.20 11.86 -5.22
N GLY A 26 -17.14 12.46 -5.77
CA GLY A 26 -16.84 13.89 -5.63
C GLY A 26 -16.45 14.31 -4.21
N LYS A 27 -16.01 13.37 -3.37
CA LYS A 27 -15.65 13.61 -1.96
C LYS A 27 -14.24 14.11 -1.78
N ILE A 28 -13.36 13.79 -2.72
CA ILE A 28 -11.97 14.24 -2.77
C ILE A 28 -11.65 14.74 -4.18
N GLY A 29 -10.67 15.63 -4.31
CA GLY A 29 -10.13 16.05 -5.60
C GLY A 29 -9.06 15.09 -6.13
N GLU A 30 -8.81 15.13 -7.43
CA GLU A 30 -7.73 14.35 -8.08
C GLU A 30 -6.37 14.68 -7.47
N TYR A 31 -6.11 15.96 -7.20
CA TYR A 31 -4.88 16.42 -6.55
C TYR A 31 -4.70 15.82 -5.15
N ASP A 32 -5.78 15.70 -4.36
CA ASP A 32 -5.71 15.12 -3.02
C ASP A 32 -5.45 13.62 -3.07
N LEU A 33 -6.10 12.92 -4.01
CA LEU A 33 -5.86 11.50 -4.23
C LEU A 33 -4.43 11.23 -4.69
N GLU A 34 -3.92 11.98 -5.65
CA GLU A 34 -2.54 11.83 -6.13
C GLU A 34 -1.53 12.12 -5.02
N ARG A 35 -1.75 13.19 -4.25
CA ARG A 35 -0.90 13.55 -3.11
C ARG A 35 -0.89 12.46 -2.06
N ALA A 36 -2.06 11.89 -1.74
CA ALA A 36 -2.20 10.80 -0.78
C ALA A 36 -1.53 9.50 -1.26
N LEU A 37 -1.72 9.11 -2.52
CA LEU A 37 -1.09 7.93 -3.12
C LEU A 37 0.44 8.06 -3.15
N ARG A 38 0.95 9.25 -3.49
CA ARG A 38 2.38 9.53 -3.45
C ARG A 38 2.93 9.40 -2.04
N HIS A 39 2.25 9.96 -1.04
CA HIS A 39 2.67 9.85 0.35
C HIS A 39 2.64 8.40 0.84
N GLN A 40 1.56 7.67 0.54
CA GLN A 40 1.44 6.24 0.86
C GLN A 40 2.60 5.43 0.29
N ARG A 41 2.98 5.68 -0.96
CA ARG A 41 4.10 4.98 -1.61
C ARG A 41 5.45 5.30 -0.98
N VAL A 42 5.67 6.55 -0.55
CA VAL A 42 6.93 6.96 0.08
C VAL A 42 7.06 6.36 1.48
N GLU A 43 5.98 6.34 2.24
CA GLU A 43 5.96 5.80 3.61
C GLU A 43 5.85 4.27 3.65
N HIS A 44 5.52 3.63 2.53
CA HIS A 44 5.33 2.18 2.47
C HIS A 44 6.62 1.43 2.79
N VAL A 45 6.64 0.80 3.97
CA VAL A 45 7.75 -0.05 4.41
C VAL A 45 7.58 -1.43 3.79
N ALA A 46 8.60 -1.89 3.06
CA ALA A 46 8.65 -3.25 2.57
C ALA A 46 8.96 -4.23 3.72
N ILE A 47 8.29 -5.38 3.74
CA ILE A 47 8.45 -6.40 4.79
C ILE A 47 9.91 -6.84 4.97
N GLY A 48 10.69 -6.94 3.89
CA GLY A 48 12.11 -7.30 3.97
C GLY A 48 12.97 -6.22 4.62
N ALA A 49 12.67 -4.94 4.38
CA ALA A 49 13.35 -3.83 5.05
C ALA A 49 12.99 -3.78 6.54
N LEU A 50 11.71 -4.05 6.85
CA LEU A 50 11.24 -4.19 8.22
C LEU A 50 11.93 -5.35 8.94
N ALA A 51 12.09 -6.49 8.29
CA ALA A 51 12.76 -7.67 8.85
C ALA A 51 14.21 -7.38 9.27
N VAL A 52 14.93 -6.56 8.51
CA VAL A 52 16.28 -6.14 8.88
C VAL A 52 16.27 -5.13 10.02
N ARG A 53 15.38 -4.13 9.95
CA ARG A 53 15.23 -3.11 11.00
C ARG A 53 14.91 -3.71 12.37
N GLU A 54 14.01 -4.69 12.39
CA GLU A 54 13.59 -5.41 13.60
C GLU A 54 14.52 -6.60 13.96
N LYS A 55 15.65 -6.74 13.27
CA LYS A 55 16.69 -7.76 13.50
C LYS A 55 16.24 -9.21 13.35
N TYR A 56 15.14 -9.46 12.65
CA TYR A 56 14.73 -10.81 12.24
C TYR A 56 15.65 -11.37 11.16
N LEU A 57 16.20 -10.50 10.31
CA LEU A 57 17.13 -10.86 9.25
C LEU A 57 18.36 -9.93 9.27
N SER A 58 19.48 -10.45 8.80
CA SER A 58 20.62 -9.63 8.38
C SER A 58 20.44 -9.14 6.94
N GLU A 59 21.15 -8.07 6.56
CA GLU A 59 21.19 -7.57 5.17
C GLU A 59 21.59 -8.66 4.17
N ARG A 60 22.49 -9.57 4.56
CA ARG A 60 22.91 -10.69 3.73
C ARG A 60 21.75 -11.67 3.48
N GLN A 61 21.03 -12.05 4.54
CA GLN A 61 19.87 -12.94 4.42
C GLN A 61 18.74 -12.29 3.60
N LEU A 62 18.56 -10.97 3.72
CA LEU A 62 17.63 -10.23 2.87
C LEU A 62 18.04 -10.30 1.40
N CYS A 63 19.33 -10.14 1.10
CA CYS A 63 19.87 -10.31 -0.25
C CYS A 63 19.64 -11.73 -0.79
N ASP A 64 19.85 -12.75 0.03
CA ASP A 64 19.64 -14.15 -0.35
C ASP A 64 18.18 -14.39 -0.75
N ILE A 65 17.21 -13.98 0.07
CA ILE A 65 15.76 -14.09 -0.23
C ILE A 65 15.40 -13.34 -1.51
N LYS A 66 15.89 -12.11 -1.68
CA LYS A 66 15.65 -11.33 -2.90
C LYS A 66 16.28 -11.95 -4.14
N GLY A 67 17.42 -12.63 -3.98
CA GLY A 67 18.06 -13.41 -5.04
C GLY A 67 17.16 -14.54 -5.50
N TYR A 68 16.68 -15.36 -4.55
CA TYR A 68 15.70 -16.41 -4.81
C TYR A 68 14.44 -15.89 -5.49
N GLN A 69 13.87 -14.78 -4.99
CA GLN A 69 12.68 -14.17 -5.57
C GLN A 69 12.90 -13.66 -6.99
N ARG A 70 14.10 -13.16 -7.32
CA ARG A 70 14.44 -12.71 -8.68
C ARG A 70 14.56 -13.88 -9.66
N GLU A 71 15.09 -15.01 -9.20
CA GLU A 71 15.30 -16.18 -10.04
C GLU A 71 14.01 -16.98 -10.28
N ARG A 72 13.17 -17.12 -9.25
CA ARG A 72 12.03 -18.05 -9.27
C ARG A 72 10.66 -17.39 -9.06
N GLY A 73 10.63 -16.11 -8.70
CA GLY A 73 9.41 -15.46 -8.24
C GLY A 73 9.02 -15.91 -6.82
N GLY A 74 7.76 -15.72 -6.46
CA GLY A 74 7.19 -16.15 -5.19
C GLY A 74 7.05 -15.03 -4.14
N LEU A 75 6.39 -15.37 -3.03
CA LEU A 75 6.15 -14.45 -1.93
C LEU A 75 7.35 -14.41 -0.99
N PHE A 76 7.73 -13.21 -0.56
CA PHE A 76 8.90 -12.99 0.31
C PHE A 76 8.87 -13.86 1.57
N GLY A 77 7.71 -13.92 2.25
CA GLY A 77 7.55 -14.68 3.49
C GLY A 77 7.69 -16.19 3.29
N GLU A 78 7.11 -16.73 2.21
CA GLU A 78 7.21 -18.16 1.87
C GLU A 78 8.66 -18.54 1.58
N ILE A 79 9.36 -17.77 0.75
CA ILE A 79 10.77 -17.99 0.43
C ILE A 79 11.62 -17.91 1.71
N ALA A 80 11.36 -16.96 2.60
CA ALA A 80 12.09 -16.84 3.85
C ALA A 80 11.90 -18.06 4.77
N ILE A 81 10.71 -18.69 4.75
CA ILE A 81 10.43 -19.94 5.47
C ILE A 81 11.12 -21.13 4.79
N GLU A 82 11.04 -21.24 3.47
CA GLU A 82 11.68 -22.30 2.69
C GLU A 82 13.20 -22.31 2.88
N LEU A 83 13.82 -21.13 2.98
CA LEU A 83 15.26 -20.98 3.25
C LEU A 83 15.63 -21.19 4.72
N GLY A 84 14.67 -21.43 5.60
CA GLY A 84 14.88 -21.58 7.05
C GLY A 84 15.36 -20.30 7.73
N LEU A 85 15.15 -19.14 7.10
CA LEU A 85 15.59 -17.83 7.59
C LEU A 85 14.56 -17.20 8.53
N LEU A 86 13.27 -17.50 8.32
CA LEU A 86 12.18 -17.13 9.21
C LEU A 86 11.29 -18.34 9.48
N CYS A 87 10.61 -18.34 10.62
CA CYS A 87 9.47 -19.23 10.85
C CYS A 87 8.16 -18.51 10.51
N GLU A 88 7.07 -19.26 10.37
CA GLU A 88 5.73 -18.70 10.12
C GLU A 88 5.36 -17.61 11.15
N GLY A 89 5.66 -17.84 12.43
CA GLY A 89 5.41 -16.85 13.48
C GLY A 89 6.19 -15.55 13.29
N GLY A 90 7.43 -15.63 12.80
CA GLY A 90 8.25 -14.46 12.49
C GLY A 90 7.72 -13.69 11.28
N VAL A 91 7.32 -14.40 10.23
CA VAL A 91 6.66 -13.78 9.07
C VAL A 91 5.36 -13.09 9.49
N ASN A 92 4.54 -13.75 10.31
CA ASN A 92 3.28 -13.17 10.77
C ASN A 92 3.49 -11.92 11.64
N ALA A 93 4.47 -11.94 12.54
CA ALA A 93 4.84 -10.76 13.33
C ALA A 93 5.25 -9.58 12.44
N LEU A 94 6.09 -9.84 11.41
CA LEU A 94 6.51 -8.82 10.45
C LEU A 94 5.33 -8.29 9.62
N LEU A 95 4.38 -9.14 9.24
CA LEU A 95 3.16 -8.73 8.53
C LEU A 95 2.27 -7.83 9.39
N THR A 96 2.11 -8.16 10.68
CA THR A 96 1.36 -7.31 11.62
C THR A 96 2.02 -5.94 11.75
N MET A 97 3.34 -5.91 12.00
CA MET A 97 4.09 -4.66 12.08
C MET A 97 4.03 -3.86 10.77
N GLN A 98 4.09 -4.53 9.62
CA GLN A 98 3.97 -3.87 8.31
C GLN A 98 2.59 -3.23 8.14
N GLN A 99 1.50 -3.91 8.55
CA GLN A 99 0.15 -3.35 8.50
C GLN A 99 0.00 -2.13 9.40
N GLU A 100 0.64 -2.14 10.58
CA GLU A 100 0.63 -0.99 11.49
C GLU A 100 1.44 0.20 10.96
N ASN A 101 2.54 -0.05 10.25
CA ASN A 101 3.39 1.00 9.67
C ASN A 101 2.76 1.59 8.39
N ASN A 102 2.15 0.75 7.55
CA ASN A 102 1.66 1.15 6.24
C ASN A 102 0.23 1.68 6.33
N ARG A 103 0.10 3.00 6.49
CA ARG A 103 -1.20 3.68 6.54
C ARG A 103 -2.04 3.40 5.29
N ARG A 104 -3.34 3.20 5.51
CA ARG A 104 -4.30 3.02 4.41
C ARG A 104 -4.56 4.37 3.72
N ILE A 105 -4.99 4.32 2.46
CA ILE A 105 -5.21 5.53 1.66
C ILE A 105 -6.26 6.46 2.30
N GLY A 106 -7.32 5.90 2.90
CA GLY A 106 -8.35 6.67 3.60
C GLY A 106 -7.80 7.43 4.81
N GLU A 107 -6.91 6.82 5.59
CA GLU A 107 -6.29 7.48 6.74
C GLU A 107 -5.39 8.64 6.32
N ILE A 108 -4.70 8.49 5.19
CA ILE A 108 -3.85 9.54 4.61
C ILE A 108 -4.71 10.70 4.10
N LEU A 109 -5.84 10.42 3.46
CA LEU A 109 -6.78 11.45 3.00
C LEU A 109 -7.37 12.25 4.16
N VAL A 110 -7.71 11.58 5.28
CA VAL A 110 -8.17 12.26 6.51
C VAL A 110 -7.06 13.11 7.12
N MET A 111 -5.84 12.57 7.22
CA MET A 111 -4.67 13.30 7.73
C MET A 111 -4.38 14.57 6.90
N PHE A 112 -4.63 14.52 5.59
CA PHE A 112 -4.45 15.66 4.69
C PHE A 112 -5.61 16.66 4.68
N GLY A 113 -6.68 16.38 5.43
CA GLY A 113 -7.90 17.20 5.46
C GLY A 113 -8.71 17.15 4.18
N ALA A 114 -8.47 16.15 3.31
CA ALA A 114 -9.20 15.99 2.05
C ALA A 114 -10.62 15.43 2.26
N VAL A 115 -10.81 14.68 3.35
CA VAL A 115 -12.11 14.12 3.76
C VAL A 115 -12.17 14.10 5.29
N SER A 116 -13.34 14.28 5.89
CA SER A 116 -13.50 14.14 7.34
C SER A 116 -13.42 12.66 7.76
N ARG A 117 -13.13 12.40 9.03
CA ARG A 117 -13.11 11.01 9.55
C ARG A 117 -14.48 10.37 9.43
N ASP A 118 -15.53 11.09 9.82
CA ASP A 118 -16.92 10.60 9.76
C ASP A 118 -17.36 10.29 8.33
N ASP A 119 -17.07 11.18 7.37
CA ASP A 119 -17.38 10.96 5.95
C ASP A 119 -16.59 9.76 5.39
N MET A 120 -15.32 9.64 5.76
CA MET A 120 -14.47 8.53 5.33
C MET A 120 -15.04 7.19 5.83
N GLU A 121 -15.42 7.10 7.10
CA GLU A 121 -15.99 5.88 7.69
C GLU A 121 -17.34 5.53 7.06
N TYR A 122 -18.21 6.53 6.83
CA TYR A 122 -19.48 6.34 6.13
C TYR A 122 -19.27 5.75 4.73
N HIS A 123 -18.39 6.36 3.93
CA HIS A 123 -18.12 5.91 2.57
C HIS A 123 -17.42 4.55 2.52
N LEU A 124 -16.60 4.22 3.52
CA LEU A 124 -15.97 2.91 3.62
C LEU A 124 -17.00 1.80 3.85
N GLN A 125 -18.03 2.05 4.67
CA GLN A 125 -19.13 1.11 4.85
C GLN A 125 -19.92 0.92 3.55
N THR A 126 -20.20 2.00 2.82
CA THR A 126 -20.88 1.91 1.50
C THR A 126 -20.06 1.14 0.48
N PHE A 127 -18.73 1.28 0.49
CA PHE A 127 -17.84 0.61 -0.46
C PHE A 127 -17.73 -0.92 -0.24
N HIS A 128 -17.94 -1.39 0.99
CA HIS A 128 -17.92 -2.82 1.33
C HIS A 128 -19.31 -3.48 1.34
N ALA A 129 -20.38 -2.71 1.11
CA ALA A 129 -21.77 -3.18 1.06
C ALA A 129 -22.12 -3.76 -0.32
#